data_AF-A0A3N6F4Y0-F1
#
_entry.id   AF-A0A3N6F4Y0-F1
#
_cell.length_a   1.000
_cell.length_b   1.000
_cell.length_c   1.000
_cell.angle_alpha   90.00
_cell.angle_beta   90.00
_cell.angle_gamma   90.00
#
_symmetry.space_group_name_H-M   'P 1'
#
loop_
_entity.id
_entity.type
_entity.pdbx_description
1 polymer ?
#
loop_
_entity_poly.entity_id
_entity_poly.type
_entity_poly.pdbx_seq_one_letter_code
_entity_poly.pdbx_strand_id
1 'polypeptide(L)'
;MTTGSGAGAAAHAVDGAGLRDGGAGERGGGARPAFDVAPTRIERELVLAVAGGRDEAVLDALARTRLYVLTPRLHADVPGWTPPLPTIRDGATGRVCVPVLTPGVLPQWHPEWVFREMGLGTLARTWPYDVRHLAVNHGSPSAVLLDARPRRLRAWLKAEARSGGPREGVLLTDAGGPLRGPLAHGLALGAHLAVHNGLVWNRLGAVYQDYATDRARLSRPWGVEHRAEYRGRLDSLMKYRLVGRVQETVLRTRCALAARLGRAPAVEEWSEAVDRAFAGRAGADRAEAAEALRRVVRYEERFRADGVLAPDGRVDTLAAFDLGRAVNVVRLALGARYGDPREAEQDVLRLGELARRAYPSWAAFSLGYLLARLVHCDDADAGERAYRDSLAQHRVLTEDPASPFRNIPWS
;
A
#
# COMPACT_ATOMS: atom_id res chain seq x y z
N MET A 1 -17.28 -33.19 56.57
CA MET A 1 -16.04 -33.39 57.33
C MET A 1 -14.89 -33.26 56.34
N THR A 2 -14.51 -32.04 55.94
CA THR A 2 -13.66 -31.01 56.62
C THR A 2 -12.21 -31.10 56.10
N THR A 3 -11.81 -30.33 55.07
CA THR A 3 -11.32 -28.90 55.05
C THR A 3 -9.86 -28.80 55.53
N GLY A 4 -8.92 -28.03 54.97
CA GLY A 4 -8.82 -27.02 53.91
C GLY A 4 -7.31 -26.78 53.62
N SER A 5 -6.87 -26.42 52.41
CA SER A 5 -6.68 -25.06 51.85
C SER A 5 -6.06 -24.02 52.80
N GLY A 6 -4.89 -23.46 52.42
CA GLY A 6 -4.34 -22.23 53.04
C GLY A 6 -2.85 -21.92 52.82
N ALA A 7 -2.54 -21.27 51.69
CA ALA A 7 -1.67 -20.09 51.49
C ALA A 7 -0.19 -19.97 51.99
N GLY A 8 0.62 -19.30 51.15
CA GLY A 8 1.83 -18.52 51.53
C GLY A 8 3.01 -18.69 50.55
N ALA A 9 3.07 -17.98 49.41
CA ALA A 9 3.64 -16.64 49.22
C ALA A 9 5.16 -16.51 49.48
N ALA A 10 5.96 -16.23 48.44
CA ALA A 10 7.16 -15.40 48.55
C ALA A 10 7.61 -14.88 47.18
N ALA A 11 7.76 -13.55 47.13
CA ALA A 11 8.33 -12.76 46.04
C ALA A 11 9.84 -12.99 45.91
N HIS A 12 10.37 -12.90 44.69
CA HIS A 12 11.79 -12.67 44.46
C HIS A 12 12.01 -11.55 43.46
N ALA A 13 12.47 -10.42 44.00
CA ALA A 13 13.25 -9.42 43.30
C ALA A 13 14.69 -9.93 43.15
N VAL A 14 15.35 -9.62 42.02
CA VAL A 14 16.80 -9.65 41.94
C VAL A 14 17.27 -8.41 41.18
N ASP A 15 18.19 -7.72 41.88
CA ASP A 15 18.82 -6.46 41.60
C ASP A 15 19.78 -6.45 40.41
N GLY A 16 20.10 -5.22 40.01
CA GLY A 16 21.13 -4.88 39.04
C GLY A 16 22.53 -5.37 39.41
N ALA A 17 23.26 -5.81 38.39
CA ALA A 17 24.70 -5.95 38.42
C ALA A 17 25.29 -4.99 37.38
N GLY A 18 26.05 -4.00 37.87
CA GLY A 18 26.80 -3.07 37.05
C GLY A 18 27.99 -3.74 36.37
N LEU A 19 28.32 -3.25 35.18
CA LEU A 19 29.58 -3.52 34.50
C LEU A 19 30.32 -2.19 34.34
N ARG A 20 31.45 -2.05 35.05
CA ARG A 20 32.50 -1.08 34.75
C ARG A 20 33.67 -1.81 34.09
N ASP A 21 33.93 -1.37 32.87
CA ASP A 21 35.20 -0.94 32.24
C ASP A 21 36.48 -1.81 32.31
N GLY A 22 37.13 -1.93 31.14
CA GLY A 22 38.48 -2.45 30.98
C GLY A 22 38.73 -3.20 29.68
N GLY A 23 38.99 -2.49 28.57
CA GLY A 23 39.51 -3.12 27.34
C GLY A 23 39.49 -2.21 26.11
N ALA A 24 40.54 -1.41 25.95
CA ALA A 24 40.77 -0.58 24.77
C ALA A 24 40.99 -1.43 23.50
N GLY A 25 40.29 -1.10 22.41
CA GLY A 25 40.52 -1.71 21.10
C GLY A 25 39.52 -1.24 20.04
N GLU A 26 39.99 -0.32 19.19
CA GLU A 26 39.49 -0.02 17.84
C GLU A 26 38.16 0.75 17.70
N ARG A 27 38.33 2.02 17.31
CA ARG A 27 37.29 2.93 16.83
C ARG A 27 36.72 2.43 15.50
N GLY A 28 35.68 1.62 15.55
CA GLY A 28 34.77 1.40 14.42
C GLY A 28 33.76 2.54 14.35
N GLY A 29 34.05 3.58 13.57
CA GLY A 29 33.09 4.64 13.24
C GLY A 29 31.93 4.07 12.45
N GLY A 30 30.84 3.70 13.15
CA GLY A 30 29.58 3.30 12.54
C GLY A 30 29.03 4.46 11.72
N ALA A 31 29.06 4.31 10.39
CA ALA A 31 28.52 5.26 9.45
C ALA A 31 27.05 5.54 9.78
N ARG A 32 26.75 6.78 10.19
CA ARG A 32 25.39 7.32 10.13
C ARG A 32 24.91 7.21 8.69
N PRO A 33 23.76 6.57 8.38
CA PRO A 33 23.23 6.65 7.04
C PRO A 33 22.90 8.12 6.75
N ALA A 34 23.56 8.67 5.72
CA ALA A 34 23.36 10.03 5.25
C ALA A 34 21.96 10.15 4.63
N PHE A 35 20.97 10.52 5.44
CA PHE A 35 19.67 10.98 4.95
C PHE A 35 19.68 12.51 4.88
N ASP A 36 20.58 13.11 4.09
CA ASP A 36 20.59 14.57 3.95
C ASP A 36 19.37 15.10 3.16
N VAL A 37 18.57 14.18 2.58
CA VAL A 37 17.35 14.49 1.84
C VAL A 37 16.15 13.78 2.48
N ALA A 38 15.10 14.55 2.76
CA ALA A 38 13.86 14.02 3.30
C ALA A 38 13.22 12.99 2.33
N PRO A 39 12.93 11.75 2.80
CA PRO A 39 12.59 10.61 1.93
C PRO A 39 11.35 10.83 1.06
N THR A 40 10.28 11.38 1.62
CA THR A 40 9.07 11.69 0.83
C THR A 40 8.73 13.18 0.92
N ARG A 41 7.71 13.59 0.16
CA ARG A 41 7.14 14.95 0.25
C ARG A 41 6.65 15.27 1.67
N ILE A 42 6.17 14.27 2.42
CA ILE A 42 5.69 14.44 3.79
C ILE A 42 6.83 14.91 4.70
N GLU A 43 7.96 14.20 4.70
CA GLU A 43 9.10 14.59 5.53
C GLU A 43 9.68 15.94 5.10
N ARG A 44 9.64 16.28 3.79
CA ARG A 44 10.02 17.61 3.29
C ARG A 44 9.10 18.70 3.85
N GLU A 45 7.78 18.48 3.81
CA GLU A 45 6.80 19.42 4.36
C GLU A 45 7.00 19.63 5.87
N LEU A 46 7.33 18.56 6.62
CA LEU A 46 7.64 18.66 8.05
C LEU A 46 8.90 19.49 8.32
N VAL A 47 9.99 19.21 7.62
CA VAL A 47 11.26 19.97 7.75
C VAL A 47 11.03 21.46 7.46
N LEU A 48 10.30 21.79 6.39
CA LEU A 48 10.00 23.18 6.02
C LEU A 48 9.04 23.87 7.00
N ALA A 49 8.10 23.14 7.60
CA ALA A 49 7.19 23.69 8.60
C ALA A 49 7.93 24.02 9.90
N VAL A 50 8.83 23.14 10.35
CA VAL A 50 9.69 23.36 11.54
C VAL A 50 10.66 24.51 11.31
N ALA A 51 11.38 24.54 10.18
CA ALA A 51 12.31 25.61 9.86
C ALA A 51 11.64 26.99 9.81
N GLY A 52 10.37 27.05 9.42
CA GLY A 52 9.58 28.28 9.41
C GLY A 52 8.91 28.64 10.74
N GLY A 53 9.08 27.85 11.81
CA GLY A 53 8.41 28.10 13.10
C GLY A 53 6.87 28.03 13.04
N ARG A 54 6.32 27.27 12.08
CA ARG A 54 4.86 27.20 11.82
C ARG A 54 4.25 25.96 12.48
N ASP A 55 4.03 26.03 13.79
CA ASP A 55 3.45 24.92 14.58
C ASP A 55 2.14 24.35 13.98
N GLU A 56 1.22 25.21 13.53
CA GLU A 56 -0.02 24.75 12.89
C GLU A 56 0.24 24.02 11.57
N ALA A 57 1.26 24.42 10.79
CA ALA A 57 1.62 23.75 9.55
C ALA A 57 2.20 22.34 9.81
N VAL A 58 2.92 22.17 10.92
CA VAL A 58 3.38 20.85 11.39
C VAL A 58 2.19 19.97 11.74
N LEU A 59 1.24 20.49 12.54
CA LEU A 59 0.04 19.74 12.92
C LEU A 59 -0.82 19.36 11.72
N ASP A 60 -1.00 20.28 10.78
CA ASP A 60 -1.75 20.04 9.55
C ASP A 60 -1.06 18.99 8.65
N ALA A 61 0.27 18.98 8.58
CA ALA A 61 1.02 17.95 7.86
C ALA A 61 0.86 16.57 8.52
N LEU A 62 1.00 16.49 9.85
CA LEU A 62 0.83 15.24 10.59
C LEU A 62 -0.62 14.73 10.57
N ALA A 63 -1.60 15.62 10.63
CA ALA A 63 -3.03 15.27 10.56
C ALA A 63 -3.44 14.67 9.20
N ARG A 64 -2.62 14.84 8.16
CA ARG A 64 -2.80 14.27 6.81
C ARG A 64 -1.88 13.09 6.52
N THR A 65 -1.15 12.64 7.53
CA THR A 65 -0.10 11.63 7.41
C THR A 65 -0.43 10.43 8.28
N ARG A 66 -0.15 9.23 7.77
CA ARG A 66 -0.17 8.01 8.56
C ARG A 66 1.02 8.00 9.51
N LEU A 67 0.77 7.92 10.81
CA LEU A 67 1.81 7.80 11.82
C LEU A 67 1.92 6.34 12.25
N TYR A 68 3.12 5.91 12.60
CA TYR A 68 3.41 4.53 12.92
C TYR A 68 4.04 4.41 14.29
N VAL A 69 3.50 3.48 15.07
CA VAL A 69 4.05 3.09 16.36
C VAL A 69 4.65 1.70 16.25
N LEU A 70 5.91 1.58 16.64
CA LEU A 70 6.59 0.28 16.72
C LEU A 70 5.93 -0.57 17.81
N THR A 71 5.60 -1.81 17.45
CA THR A 71 5.01 -2.81 18.34
C THR A 71 5.79 -4.11 18.22
N PRO A 72 6.21 -4.75 19.32
CA PRO A 72 6.72 -6.11 19.27
C PRO A 72 5.66 -7.04 18.67
N ARG A 73 6.02 -7.89 17.71
CA ARG A 73 5.06 -8.78 17.04
C ARG A 73 4.31 -9.67 18.02
N LEU A 74 5.02 -10.22 19.01
CA LEU A 74 4.42 -11.01 20.09
C LEU A 74 3.23 -10.30 20.74
N HIS A 75 3.29 -8.97 20.87
CA HIS A 75 2.20 -8.18 21.42
C HIS A 75 1.07 -7.93 20.42
N ALA A 76 1.42 -7.67 19.16
CA ALA A 76 0.44 -7.43 18.11
C ALA A 76 -0.40 -8.68 17.77
N ASP A 77 0.14 -9.88 18.02
CA ASP A 77 -0.54 -11.15 17.76
C ASP A 77 -1.49 -11.59 18.88
N VAL A 78 -1.53 -10.89 20.03
CA VAL A 78 -2.47 -11.21 21.13
C VAL A 78 -3.89 -10.73 20.78
N PRO A 79 -4.87 -11.63 20.63
CA PRO A 79 -6.23 -11.24 20.26
C PRO A 79 -6.87 -10.31 21.30
N GLY A 80 -7.49 -9.23 20.82
CA GLY A 80 -8.20 -8.27 21.67
C GLY A 80 -7.30 -7.38 22.54
N TRP A 81 -5.98 -7.55 22.49
CA TRP A 81 -5.06 -6.71 23.25
C TRP A 81 -4.48 -5.60 22.37
N THR A 82 -4.52 -4.38 22.88
CA THR A 82 -3.89 -3.21 22.27
C THR A 82 -2.71 -2.79 23.14
N PRO A 83 -1.45 -3.04 22.72
CA PRO A 83 -0.31 -2.63 23.51
C PRO A 83 -0.30 -1.11 23.72
N PRO A 84 0.09 -0.65 24.93
CA PRO A 84 0.16 0.77 25.24
C PRO A 84 1.19 1.47 24.34
N LEU A 85 1.09 2.79 24.25
CA LEU A 85 2.07 3.58 23.50
C LEU A 85 3.46 3.41 24.11
N PRO A 86 4.50 3.09 23.31
CA PRO A 86 5.85 3.00 23.81
C PRO A 86 6.33 4.37 24.26
N THR A 87 7.28 4.38 25.18
CA THR A 87 7.96 5.61 25.61
C THR A 87 9.45 5.47 25.44
N ILE A 88 10.10 6.56 25.08
CA ILE A 88 11.56 6.68 25.01
C ILE A 88 12.01 7.88 25.82
N ARG A 89 13.26 7.85 26.28
CA ARG A 89 13.93 9.02 26.84
C ARG A 89 14.79 9.63 25.74
N ASP A 90 14.47 10.87 25.35
CA ASP A 90 15.28 11.62 24.40
C ASP A 90 16.65 11.89 25.04
N GLY A 91 17.73 11.39 24.42
CA GLY A 91 19.09 11.57 24.90
C GLY A 91 19.55 13.02 24.89
N ALA A 92 19.02 13.85 23.99
CA ALA A 92 19.41 15.26 23.88
C ALA A 92 18.75 16.14 24.95
N THR A 93 17.45 15.93 25.22
CA THR A 93 16.70 16.79 26.15
C THR A 93 16.38 16.12 27.50
N GLY A 94 16.66 14.82 27.66
CA GLY A 94 16.28 14.01 28.82
C GLY A 94 14.77 13.79 28.98
N ARG A 95 13.95 14.19 28.00
CA ARG A 95 12.48 14.20 28.10
C ARG A 95 11.93 12.82 27.76
N VAL A 96 10.92 12.38 28.50
CA VAL A 96 10.13 11.20 28.13
C VAL A 96 9.14 11.58 27.03
N CYS A 97 9.16 10.81 25.94
CA CYS A 97 8.38 11.06 24.74
C CYS A 97 7.74 9.77 24.22
N VAL A 98 6.59 9.87 23.56
CA VAL A 98 6.08 8.77 22.72
C VAL A 98 6.71 8.92 21.33
N PRO A 99 7.44 7.91 20.82
CA PRO A 99 7.98 7.96 19.47
C PRO A 99 6.92 7.53 18.44
N VAL A 100 6.84 8.27 17.33
CA VAL A 100 6.08 7.88 16.13
C VAL A 100 6.92 8.10 14.88
N LEU A 101 6.63 7.35 13.83
CA LEU A 101 7.32 7.45 12.55
C LEU A 101 6.33 7.84 11.44
N THR A 102 6.80 8.60 10.47
CA THR A 102 6.09 8.83 9.21
C THR A 102 6.51 7.77 8.17
N PRO A 103 5.76 7.59 7.07
CA PRO A 103 5.99 6.49 6.13
C PRO A 103 7.40 6.44 5.53
N GLY A 104 8.02 7.61 5.28
CA GLY A 104 9.36 7.69 4.69
C GLY A 104 10.49 7.26 5.61
N VAL A 105 10.26 7.29 6.93
CA VAL A 105 11.28 7.04 7.97
C VAL A 105 11.04 5.70 8.69
N LEU A 106 10.13 4.87 8.18
CA LEU A 106 9.99 3.50 8.68
C LEU A 106 11.32 2.74 8.49
N PRO A 107 11.77 2.00 9.52
CA PRO A 107 12.99 1.21 9.42
C PRO A 107 12.79 0.02 8.47
N GLN A 108 13.89 -0.69 8.21
CA GLN A 108 13.86 -1.90 7.42
C GLN A 108 12.94 -2.96 8.05
N TRP A 109 12.43 -3.84 7.20
CA TRP A 109 11.60 -4.97 7.62
C TRP A 109 12.33 -5.85 8.65
N HIS A 110 11.61 -6.32 9.66
CA HIS A 110 12.13 -7.25 10.66
C HIS A 110 11.05 -8.26 11.08
N PRO A 111 11.39 -9.54 11.32
CA PRO A 111 10.40 -10.58 11.61
C PRO A 111 9.62 -10.35 12.92
N GLU A 112 10.31 -9.82 13.95
CA GLU A 112 9.75 -9.64 15.31
C GLU A 112 9.21 -8.24 15.60
N TRP A 113 9.37 -7.29 14.69
CA TRP A 113 8.96 -5.89 14.90
C TRP A 113 7.94 -5.49 13.85
N VAL A 114 6.80 -4.98 14.29
CA VAL A 114 5.70 -4.57 13.42
C VAL A 114 5.25 -3.16 13.75
N PHE A 115 4.42 -2.58 12.90
CA PHE A 115 3.93 -1.21 13.08
C PHE A 115 2.41 -1.19 13.10
N ARG A 116 1.89 -0.34 13.99
CA ARG A 116 0.47 0.00 14.08
C ARG A 116 0.28 1.41 13.53
N GLU A 117 -0.63 1.58 12.58
CA GLU A 117 -1.01 2.88 12.07
C GLU A 117 -1.83 3.63 13.13
N MET A 118 -1.55 4.93 13.28
CA MET A 118 -2.27 5.83 14.16
C MET A 118 -2.46 7.19 13.49
N GLY A 119 -3.68 7.72 13.60
CA GLY A 119 -3.98 9.12 13.29
C GLY A 119 -3.64 10.05 14.46
N LEU A 120 -3.45 11.33 14.16
CA LEU A 120 -3.11 12.33 15.15
C LEU A 120 -4.18 12.48 16.24
N GLY A 121 -5.46 12.37 15.91
CA GLY A 121 -6.51 12.45 16.92
C GLY A 121 -6.72 11.14 17.68
N THR A 122 -6.41 9.98 17.11
CA THR A 122 -6.36 8.72 17.89
C THR A 122 -5.27 8.84 18.95
N LEU A 123 -4.08 9.32 18.59
CA LEU A 123 -3.03 9.63 19.56
C LEU A 123 -3.51 10.60 20.64
N ALA A 124 -4.22 11.67 20.26
CA ALA A 124 -4.73 12.65 21.22
C ALA A 124 -5.76 12.05 22.20
N ARG A 125 -6.58 11.10 21.76
CA ARG A 125 -7.60 10.42 22.60
C ARG A 125 -7.01 9.39 23.55
N THR A 126 -5.96 8.69 23.13
CA THR A 126 -5.34 7.60 23.90
C THR A 126 -4.02 8.02 24.55
N TRP A 127 -3.79 9.32 24.70
CA TRP A 127 -2.49 9.85 25.13
C TRP A 127 -2.18 9.49 26.59
N PRO A 128 -0.95 9.04 26.93
CA PRO A 128 -0.59 8.74 28.31
C PRO A 128 -0.59 10.01 29.18
N TYR A 129 -1.15 9.92 30.39
CA TYR A 129 -1.32 11.09 31.27
C TYR A 129 0.00 11.72 31.73
N ASP A 130 1.04 10.91 31.89
CA ASP A 130 2.35 11.25 32.44
C ASP A 130 3.38 11.68 31.38
N VAL A 131 3.08 11.47 30.09
CA VAL A 131 3.98 11.85 28.99
C VAL A 131 3.57 13.19 28.39
N ARG A 132 4.53 14.09 28.20
CA ARG A 132 4.26 15.48 27.74
C ARG A 132 4.71 15.78 26.32
N HIS A 133 5.34 14.83 25.63
CA HIS A 133 5.92 15.07 24.32
C HIS A 133 5.69 13.92 23.34
N LEU A 134 5.44 14.27 22.08
CA LEU A 134 5.45 13.37 20.93
C LEU A 134 6.74 13.61 20.15
N ALA A 135 7.53 12.56 19.95
CA ALA A 135 8.72 12.60 19.12
C ALA A 135 8.41 11.96 17.76
N VAL A 136 8.21 12.78 16.73
CA VAL A 136 8.02 12.31 15.36
C VAL A 136 9.38 12.11 14.73
N ASN A 137 9.62 10.96 14.08
CA ASN A 137 10.85 10.64 13.35
C ASN A 137 12.12 10.81 14.19
N HIS A 138 12.04 10.45 15.48
CA HIS A 138 13.14 10.64 16.42
C HIS A 138 14.45 10.05 15.90
N GLY A 139 15.54 10.82 15.99
CA GLY A 139 16.87 10.41 15.50
C GLY A 139 17.08 10.60 13.98
N SER A 140 16.12 11.18 13.26
CA SER A 140 16.23 11.48 11.83
C SER A 140 16.35 13.00 11.55
N PRO A 141 16.79 13.40 10.35
CA PRO A 141 16.79 14.81 9.92
C PRO A 141 15.40 15.46 9.86
N SER A 142 14.32 14.67 9.80
CA SER A 142 12.93 15.15 9.84
C SER A 142 12.30 15.02 11.22
N ALA A 143 13.13 14.95 12.28
CA ALA A 143 12.66 14.84 13.65
C ALA A 143 11.88 16.09 14.08
N VAL A 144 10.74 15.87 14.73
CA VAL A 144 9.90 16.93 15.30
C VAL A 144 9.50 16.56 16.72
N LEU A 145 9.66 17.50 17.65
CA LEU A 145 9.20 17.34 19.02
C LEU A 145 7.97 18.22 19.26
N LEU A 146 6.83 17.59 19.53
CA LEU A 146 5.56 18.27 19.79
C LEU A 146 5.16 18.17 21.25
N ASP A 147 4.60 19.26 21.77
CA ASP A 147 3.99 19.33 23.09
C ASP A 147 2.63 18.63 23.08
N ALA A 148 2.42 17.75 24.06
CA ALA A 148 1.22 16.93 24.23
C ALA A 148 0.44 17.28 25.52
N ARG A 149 0.59 18.50 26.06
CA ARG A 149 -0.28 19.00 27.14
C ARG A 149 -1.75 19.05 26.70
N PRO A 150 -2.72 18.97 27.63
CA PRO A 150 -4.15 18.89 27.29
C PRO A 150 -4.67 19.95 26.31
N ARG A 151 -4.18 21.20 26.41
CA ARG A 151 -4.54 22.27 25.45
C ARG A 151 -4.04 21.96 24.03
N ARG A 152 -2.88 21.33 23.88
CA ARG A 152 -2.29 20.95 22.59
C ARG A 152 -2.96 19.71 22.00
N LEU A 153 -3.35 18.74 22.82
CA LEU A 153 -4.15 17.59 22.36
C LEU A 153 -5.48 18.03 21.73
N ARG A 154 -6.12 19.09 22.24
CA ARG A 154 -7.30 19.68 21.59
C ARG A 154 -6.99 20.29 20.22
N ALA A 155 -5.81 20.86 20.03
CA ALA A 155 -5.39 21.38 18.72
C ALA A 155 -5.16 20.23 17.72
N TRP A 156 -4.63 19.10 18.17
CA TRP A 156 -4.44 17.89 17.35
C TRP A 156 -5.77 17.35 16.83
N LEU A 157 -6.79 17.26 17.69
CA LEU A 157 -8.14 16.86 17.31
C LEU A 157 -8.76 17.82 16.29
N LYS A 158 -8.55 19.13 16.46
CA LYS A 158 -9.01 20.13 15.49
C LYS A 158 -8.31 19.99 14.15
N ALA A 159 -7.00 19.74 14.14
CA ALA A 159 -6.24 19.52 12.91
C ALA A 159 -6.72 18.28 12.15
N GLU A 160 -6.95 17.15 12.86
CA GLU A 160 -7.52 15.93 12.27
C GLU A 160 -8.93 16.17 11.70
N ALA A 161 -9.80 16.87 12.42
CA ALA A 161 -11.14 17.20 11.94
C ALA A 161 -11.12 18.10 10.70
N ARG A 162 -10.17 19.04 10.61
CA ARG A 162 -9.98 19.89 9.42
C ARG A 162 -9.42 19.09 8.24
N SER A 163 -8.54 18.13 8.48
CA SER A 163 -7.85 17.40 7.41
C SER A 163 -8.67 16.25 6.82
N GLY A 164 -9.57 15.66 7.62
CA GLY A 164 -10.26 14.42 7.25
C GLY A 164 -9.38 13.16 7.36
N GLY A 165 -8.20 13.26 7.97
CA GLY A 165 -7.25 12.16 8.12
C GLY A 165 -6.22 12.03 6.97
N PRO A 166 -5.57 10.86 6.85
CA PRO A 166 -4.57 10.60 5.82
C PRO A 166 -5.10 10.83 4.39
N ARG A 167 -4.28 11.45 3.53
CA ARG A 167 -4.67 11.70 2.13
C ARG A 167 -4.72 10.41 1.32
N GLU A 168 -5.76 10.27 0.52
CA GLU A 168 -5.96 9.23 -0.50
C GLU A 168 -5.89 9.83 -1.90
N GLY A 169 -5.75 8.99 -2.92
CA GLY A 169 -5.67 9.43 -4.32
C GLY A 169 -4.43 10.26 -4.67
N VAL A 170 -3.37 10.16 -3.86
CA VAL A 170 -2.13 10.94 -4.02
C VAL A 170 -0.94 10.05 -4.37
N LEU A 171 -0.10 10.52 -5.29
CA LEU A 171 1.16 9.88 -5.61
C LEU A 171 2.20 10.17 -4.50
N LEU A 172 2.65 9.12 -3.82
CA LEU A 172 3.73 9.19 -2.84
C LEU A 172 4.92 8.36 -3.31
N THR A 173 6.06 9.03 -3.49
CA THR A 173 7.33 8.41 -3.90
C THR A 173 8.35 8.59 -2.80
N ASP A 174 9.06 7.52 -2.47
CA ASP A 174 10.23 7.56 -1.59
C ASP A 174 11.51 7.75 -2.41
N ALA A 175 12.22 8.84 -2.16
CA ALA A 175 13.45 9.18 -2.86
C ALA A 175 14.60 8.19 -2.57
N GLY A 176 14.55 7.46 -1.45
CA GLY A 176 15.50 6.42 -1.10
C GLY A 176 15.08 5.01 -1.56
N GLY A 177 13.87 4.85 -2.10
CA GLY A 177 13.42 3.59 -2.69
C GLY A 177 13.90 3.38 -4.14
N PRO A 178 13.69 2.20 -4.75
CA PRO A 178 13.98 1.98 -6.16
C PRO A 178 13.21 2.95 -7.05
N LEU A 179 13.94 3.79 -7.80
CA LEU A 179 13.36 4.72 -8.77
C LEU A 179 13.61 4.30 -10.22
N ARG A 180 14.49 3.32 -10.44
CA ARG A 180 14.90 2.82 -11.75
C ARG A 180 15.16 1.32 -11.68
N GLY A 181 15.22 0.69 -12.86
CA GLY A 181 15.56 -0.72 -13.01
C GLY A 181 14.39 -1.68 -12.76
N PRO A 182 14.65 -3.00 -12.83
CA PRO A 182 13.61 -4.02 -12.86
C PRO A 182 12.70 -4.04 -11.62
N LEU A 183 13.26 -3.82 -10.43
CA LEU A 183 12.48 -3.80 -9.19
C LEU A 183 11.53 -2.58 -9.14
N ALA A 184 12.02 -1.40 -9.54
CA ALA A 184 11.17 -0.21 -9.62
C ALA A 184 10.04 -0.41 -10.64
N HIS A 185 10.34 -1.00 -11.81
CA HIS A 185 9.32 -1.36 -12.80
C HIS A 185 8.28 -2.32 -12.20
N GLY A 186 8.71 -3.40 -11.55
CA GLY A 186 7.79 -4.35 -10.91
C GLY A 186 6.91 -3.69 -9.83
N LEU A 187 7.49 -2.84 -8.96
CA LEU A 187 6.73 -2.12 -7.93
C LEU A 187 5.72 -1.14 -8.54
N ALA A 188 6.06 -0.49 -9.65
CA ALA A 188 5.18 0.45 -10.34
C ALA A 188 3.89 -0.21 -10.85
N LEU A 189 3.86 -1.52 -11.14
CA LEU A 189 2.63 -2.23 -11.48
C LEU A 189 1.55 -2.12 -10.38
N GLY A 190 1.98 -2.02 -9.11
CA GLY A 190 1.09 -1.86 -7.97
C GLY A 190 0.63 -0.42 -7.71
N ALA A 191 1.07 0.56 -8.53
CA ALA A 191 0.92 1.98 -8.24
C ALA A 191 -0.54 2.46 -8.23
N HIS A 192 -1.45 1.83 -8.97
CA HIS A 192 -2.89 2.17 -8.92
C HIS A 192 -3.45 2.08 -7.48
N LEU A 193 -3.18 0.98 -6.77
CA LEU A 193 -3.63 0.84 -5.38
C LEU A 193 -2.80 1.68 -4.41
N ALA A 194 -1.52 1.89 -4.68
CA ALA A 194 -0.70 2.78 -3.86
C ALA A 194 -1.25 4.22 -3.90
N VAL A 195 -1.53 4.75 -5.09
CA VAL A 195 -2.16 6.08 -5.26
C VAL A 195 -3.53 6.10 -4.61
N HIS A 196 -4.38 5.11 -4.88
CA HIS A 196 -5.72 5.04 -4.31
C HIS A 196 -5.69 5.16 -2.78
N ASN A 197 -4.85 4.36 -2.11
CA ASN A 197 -4.76 4.34 -0.66
C ASN A 197 -3.85 5.44 -0.08
N GLY A 198 -3.17 6.24 -0.91
CA GLY A 198 -2.17 7.21 -0.45
C GLY A 198 -0.97 6.58 0.25
N LEU A 199 -0.41 5.53 -0.36
CA LEU A 199 0.74 4.78 0.13
C LEU A 199 1.95 5.02 -0.78
N VAL A 200 3.16 4.86 -0.23
CA VAL A 200 4.40 4.86 -1.01
C VAL A 200 4.36 3.73 -2.03
N TRP A 201 4.58 4.00 -3.32
CA TRP A 201 4.50 2.95 -4.36
C TRP A 201 5.78 2.12 -4.46
N ASN A 202 6.95 2.72 -4.22
CA ASN A 202 8.26 2.14 -4.51
C ASN A 202 8.99 1.55 -3.30
N ARG A 203 8.28 0.88 -2.39
CA ARG A 203 8.91 0.17 -1.27
C ARG A 203 8.34 -1.23 -1.04
N LEU A 204 9.27 -2.17 -0.88
CA LEU A 204 9.08 -3.42 -0.13
C LEU A 204 9.45 -3.13 1.33
N GLY A 205 8.55 -2.43 2.02
CA GLY A 205 8.80 -1.90 3.36
C GLY A 205 8.40 -2.85 4.48
N ALA A 206 8.56 -2.37 5.72
CA ALA A 206 8.10 -3.08 6.92
C ALA A 206 6.57 -3.21 7.01
N VAL A 207 5.82 -2.40 6.25
CA VAL A 207 4.36 -2.38 6.14
C VAL A 207 3.92 -2.15 4.70
N TYR A 208 2.73 -2.64 4.35
CA TYR A 208 1.96 -2.11 3.23
C TYR A 208 1.07 -0.95 3.71
N GLN A 209 0.17 -1.23 4.66
CA GLN A 209 -0.57 -0.21 5.41
C GLN A 209 -0.16 -0.23 6.87
N ASP A 210 -0.48 -1.31 7.60
CA ASP A 210 0.00 -1.63 8.95
C ASP A 210 -0.20 -3.12 9.25
N TYR A 211 0.35 -3.65 10.33
CA TYR A 211 0.36 -5.10 10.54
C TYR A 211 -1.03 -5.74 10.65
N ALA A 212 -1.92 -5.16 11.46
CA ALA A 212 -3.26 -5.72 11.69
C ALA A 212 -4.13 -5.58 10.43
N THR A 213 -4.05 -4.45 9.75
CA THR A 213 -4.79 -4.17 8.51
C THR A 213 -4.27 -5.01 7.36
N ASP A 214 -2.95 -5.21 7.25
CA ASP A 214 -2.35 -6.04 6.21
C ASP A 214 -2.80 -7.51 6.35
N ARG A 215 -2.81 -8.03 7.59
CA ARG A 215 -3.38 -9.37 7.89
C ARG A 215 -4.87 -9.44 7.59
N ALA A 216 -5.65 -8.44 8.02
CA ALA A 216 -7.09 -8.41 7.77
C ALA A 216 -7.41 -8.36 6.27
N ARG A 217 -6.64 -7.58 5.48
CA ARG A 217 -6.80 -7.47 4.03
C ARG A 217 -6.41 -8.75 3.31
N LEU A 218 -5.42 -9.50 3.81
CA LEU A 218 -5.08 -10.84 3.30
C LEU A 218 -6.17 -11.86 3.64
N SER A 219 -6.67 -11.87 4.86
CA SER A 219 -7.80 -12.73 5.25
C SER A 219 -9.04 -12.42 4.39
N ARG A 220 -9.39 -11.13 4.23
CA ARG A 220 -10.51 -10.69 3.40
C ARG A 220 -10.14 -9.46 2.56
N PRO A 221 -10.28 -9.50 1.23
CA PRO A 221 -11.07 -10.48 0.47
C PRO A 221 -10.26 -11.69 -0.04
N TRP A 222 -8.96 -11.81 0.24
CA TRP A 222 -8.12 -12.80 -0.45
C TRP A 222 -8.23 -14.24 0.07
N GLY A 223 -8.76 -14.44 1.28
CA GLY A 223 -8.83 -15.75 1.93
C GLY A 223 -7.44 -16.31 2.21
N VAL A 224 -6.51 -15.46 2.65
CA VAL A 224 -5.13 -15.81 2.94
C VAL A 224 -4.86 -15.59 4.43
N GLU A 225 -4.83 -16.69 5.17
CA GLU A 225 -4.54 -16.72 6.61
C GLU A 225 -3.09 -17.12 6.90
N HIS A 226 -2.40 -17.74 5.94
CA HIS A 226 -1.01 -18.14 6.12
C HIS A 226 -0.21 -18.23 4.81
N ARG A 227 1.10 -18.48 4.95
CA ARG A 227 2.07 -18.51 3.85
C ARG A 227 1.70 -19.43 2.68
N ALA A 228 1.23 -20.65 2.94
CA ALA A 228 0.90 -21.57 1.86
C ALA A 228 -0.27 -21.06 0.97
N GLU A 229 -1.32 -20.51 1.58
CA GLU A 229 -2.43 -19.87 0.87
C GLU A 229 -1.97 -18.62 0.11
N TYR A 230 -1.08 -17.83 0.68
CA TYR A 230 -0.46 -16.70 -0.01
C TYR A 230 0.22 -17.14 -1.32
N ARG A 231 1.05 -18.19 -1.28
CA ARG A 231 1.72 -18.71 -2.49
C ARG A 231 0.73 -19.18 -3.54
N GLY A 232 -0.32 -19.91 -3.13
CA GLY A 232 -1.38 -20.35 -4.03
C GLY A 232 -2.15 -19.18 -4.65
N ARG A 233 -2.48 -18.16 -3.87
CA ARG A 233 -3.16 -16.95 -4.34
C ARG A 233 -2.30 -16.17 -5.33
N LEU A 234 -1.01 -15.99 -5.02
CA LEU A 234 -0.07 -15.30 -5.90
C LEU A 234 0.09 -16.02 -7.24
N ASP A 235 0.24 -17.34 -7.23
CA ASP A 235 0.31 -18.15 -8.46
C ASP A 235 -0.96 -18.03 -9.31
N SER A 236 -2.12 -17.95 -8.66
CA SER A 236 -3.40 -17.71 -9.34
C SER A 236 -3.45 -16.35 -10.04
N LEU A 237 -2.98 -15.29 -9.37
CA LEU A 237 -2.92 -13.93 -9.93
C LEU A 237 -1.90 -13.84 -11.08
N MET A 238 -0.74 -14.48 -10.95
CA MET A 238 0.24 -14.60 -12.04
C MET A 238 -0.31 -15.32 -13.28
N LYS A 239 -1.44 -16.03 -13.15
CA LYS A 239 -2.16 -16.74 -14.22
C LYS A 239 -3.45 -16.03 -14.66
N TYR A 240 -3.66 -14.78 -14.25
CA TYR A 240 -4.79 -13.92 -14.66
C TYR A 240 -6.16 -14.52 -14.30
N ARG A 241 -6.31 -15.00 -13.06
CA ARG A 241 -7.49 -15.75 -12.62
C ARG A 241 -8.45 -14.96 -11.73
N LEU A 242 -8.16 -13.68 -11.43
CA LEU A 242 -9.05 -12.83 -10.62
C LEU A 242 -10.18 -12.25 -11.45
N VAL A 243 -9.88 -11.53 -12.54
CA VAL A 243 -10.92 -10.85 -13.35
C VAL A 243 -11.95 -11.81 -13.94
N GLY A 244 -11.54 -13.05 -14.18
CA GLY A 244 -12.39 -14.14 -14.68
C GLY A 244 -12.03 -14.57 -16.08
N ARG A 245 -12.21 -15.86 -16.39
CA ARG A 245 -11.86 -16.41 -17.72
C ARG A 245 -12.82 -15.95 -18.81
N VAL A 246 -14.06 -15.61 -18.46
CA VAL A 246 -15.10 -15.21 -19.41
C VAL A 246 -14.75 -13.86 -20.04
N GLN A 247 -14.46 -12.87 -19.22
CA GLN A 247 -14.07 -11.51 -19.60
C GLN A 247 -12.83 -11.50 -20.49
N GLU A 248 -11.80 -12.25 -20.10
CA GLU A 248 -10.57 -12.36 -20.90
C GLU A 248 -10.83 -13.08 -22.24
N THR A 249 -11.70 -14.08 -22.27
CA THR A 249 -12.09 -14.77 -23.52
C THR A 249 -12.83 -13.83 -24.47
N VAL A 250 -13.69 -12.95 -23.94
CA VAL A 250 -14.39 -11.92 -24.74
C VAL A 250 -13.39 -11.00 -25.46
N LEU A 251 -12.38 -10.48 -24.75
CA LEU A 251 -11.33 -9.65 -25.36
C LEU A 251 -10.44 -10.45 -26.32
N ARG A 252 -10.02 -11.67 -25.96
CA ARG A 252 -9.21 -12.53 -26.84
C ARG A 252 -9.93 -12.86 -28.14
N THR A 253 -11.25 -13.02 -28.09
CA THR A 253 -12.09 -13.23 -29.28
C THR A 253 -12.03 -12.02 -30.20
N ARG A 254 -12.07 -10.79 -29.65
CA ARG A 254 -11.87 -9.56 -30.42
C ARG A 254 -10.50 -9.52 -31.08
N CYS A 255 -9.44 -9.83 -30.34
CA CYS A 255 -8.07 -9.80 -30.84
C CYS A 255 -7.87 -10.79 -32.00
N ALA A 256 -8.36 -12.03 -31.84
CA ALA A 256 -8.28 -13.05 -32.88
C ALA A 256 -9.09 -12.66 -34.13
N LEU A 257 -10.30 -12.10 -33.94
CA LEU A 257 -11.12 -11.63 -35.04
C LEU A 257 -10.47 -10.47 -35.78
N ALA A 258 -9.91 -9.50 -35.07
CA ALA A 258 -9.20 -8.36 -35.66
C ALA A 258 -7.99 -8.81 -36.49
N ALA A 259 -7.20 -9.75 -35.97
CA ALA A 259 -6.06 -10.31 -36.69
C ALA A 259 -6.50 -11.03 -37.98
N ARG A 260 -7.63 -11.76 -37.95
CA ARG A 260 -8.18 -12.44 -39.13
C ARG A 260 -8.72 -11.46 -40.17
N LEU A 261 -9.36 -10.38 -39.75
CA LEU A 261 -9.98 -9.39 -40.64
C LEU A 261 -8.98 -8.35 -41.16
N GLY A 262 -7.83 -8.18 -40.52
CA GLY A 262 -6.89 -7.09 -40.82
C GLY A 262 -7.41 -5.70 -40.45
N ARG A 263 -8.52 -5.61 -39.71
CA ARG A 263 -9.16 -4.37 -39.23
C ARG A 263 -9.84 -4.60 -37.88
N ALA A 264 -10.22 -3.53 -37.20
CA ALA A 264 -11.09 -3.63 -36.04
C ALA A 264 -12.46 -4.22 -36.47
N PRO A 265 -12.99 -5.24 -35.75
CA PRO A 265 -14.34 -5.75 -36.00
C PRO A 265 -15.39 -4.74 -35.53
N ALA A 266 -16.53 -4.71 -36.21
CA ALA A 266 -17.74 -4.05 -35.71
C ALA A 266 -18.25 -4.77 -34.45
N VAL A 267 -19.08 -4.09 -33.65
CA VAL A 267 -19.60 -4.64 -32.40
C VAL A 267 -20.43 -5.89 -32.65
N GLU A 268 -21.20 -5.92 -33.74
CA GLU A 268 -22.03 -7.04 -34.16
C GLU A 268 -21.17 -8.26 -34.55
N GLU A 269 -20.13 -8.03 -35.37
CA GLU A 269 -19.18 -9.09 -35.78
C GLU A 269 -18.48 -9.72 -34.57
N TRP A 270 -18.14 -8.88 -33.58
CA TRP A 270 -17.54 -9.32 -32.33
C TRP A 270 -18.54 -10.09 -31.46
N SER A 271 -19.77 -9.58 -31.31
CA SER A 271 -20.83 -10.25 -30.55
C SER A 271 -21.12 -11.64 -31.10
N GLU A 272 -21.30 -11.79 -32.41
CA GLU A 272 -21.49 -13.10 -33.03
C GLU A 272 -20.29 -14.05 -32.81
N ALA A 273 -19.07 -13.53 -32.86
CA ALA A 273 -17.88 -14.32 -32.59
C ALA A 273 -17.82 -14.79 -31.14
N VAL A 274 -18.24 -13.94 -30.18
CA VAL A 274 -18.37 -14.32 -28.76
C VAL A 274 -19.47 -15.37 -28.60
N ASP A 275 -20.64 -15.20 -29.20
CA ASP A 275 -21.73 -16.17 -29.14
C ASP A 275 -21.28 -17.56 -29.65
N ARG A 276 -20.53 -17.59 -30.76
CA ARG A 276 -19.90 -18.82 -31.27
C ARG A 276 -18.86 -19.40 -30.30
N ALA A 277 -18.02 -18.56 -29.69
CA ALA A 277 -16.99 -19.02 -28.74
C ALA A 277 -17.58 -19.62 -27.46
N PHE A 278 -18.79 -19.21 -27.08
CA PHE A 278 -19.53 -19.73 -25.93
C PHE A 278 -20.67 -20.69 -26.32
N ALA A 279 -20.74 -21.11 -27.59
CA ALA A 279 -21.65 -22.16 -28.03
C ALA A 279 -21.33 -23.47 -27.26
N GLY A 280 -22.35 -24.10 -26.68
CA GLY A 280 -22.18 -25.29 -25.83
C GLY A 280 -21.71 -25.02 -24.40
N ARG A 281 -21.39 -23.77 -24.01
CA ARG A 281 -21.17 -23.38 -22.61
C ARG A 281 -22.49 -23.24 -21.83
N ALA A 282 -22.39 -23.25 -20.50
CA ALA A 282 -23.51 -23.00 -19.61
C ALA A 282 -24.15 -21.63 -19.87
N GLY A 283 -25.45 -21.50 -19.60
CA GLY A 283 -26.19 -20.24 -19.82
C GLY A 283 -25.62 -19.06 -19.02
N ALA A 284 -25.09 -19.32 -17.83
CA ALA A 284 -24.44 -18.30 -16.99
C ALA A 284 -23.21 -17.69 -17.68
N ASP A 285 -22.30 -18.52 -18.21
CA ASP A 285 -21.10 -18.05 -18.92
C ASP A 285 -21.45 -17.19 -20.14
N ARG A 286 -22.53 -17.54 -20.87
CA ARG A 286 -23.00 -16.74 -22.03
C ARG A 286 -23.54 -15.38 -21.58
N ALA A 287 -24.35 -15.35 -20.51
CA ALA A 287 -24.87 -14.10 -19.97
C ALA A 287 -23.74 -13.18 -19.47
N GLU A 288 -22.76 -13.76 -18.78
CA GLU A 288 -21.57 -13.05 -18.32
C GLU A 288 -20.71 -12.54 -19.48
N ALA A 289 -20.54 -13.33 -20.56
CA ALA A 289 -19.82 -12.91 -21.75
C ALA A 289 -20.50 -11.73 -22.46
N ALA A 290 -21.82 -11.79 -22.62
CA ALA A 290 -22.60 -10.71 -23.22
C ALA A 290 -22.53 -9.43 -22.37
N GLU A 291 -22.59 -9.55 -21.05
CA GLU A 291 -22.44 -8.41 -20.13
C GLU A 291 -21.02 -7.81 -20.17
N ALA A 292 -19.99 -8.66 -20.17
CA ALA A 292 -18.61 -8.21 -20.30
C ALA A 292 -18.39 -7.44 -21.60
N LEU A 293 -18.91 -7.93 -22.74
CA LEU A 293 -18.84 -7.24 -24.03
C LEU A 293 -19.50 -5.86 -23.95
N ARG A 294 -20.73 -5.78 -23.43
CA ARG A 294 -21.44 -4.50 -23.27
C ARG A 294 -20.65 -3.50 -22.42
N ARG A 295 -20.07 -3.96 -21.30
CA ARG A 295 -19.25 -3.11 -20.43
C ARG A 295 -17.99 -2.63 -21.12
N VAL A 296 -17.31 -3.50 -21.86
CA VAL A 296 -16.10 -3.12 -22.60
C VAL A 296 -16.42 -2.04 -23.62
N VAL A 297 -17.46 -2.22 -24.45
CA VAL A 297 -17.89 -1.22 -25.44
C VAL A 297 -18.19 0.12 -24.75
N ARG A 298 -19.04 0.10 -23.72
CA ARG A 298 -19.44 1.30 -22.97
C ARG A 298 -18.23 2.06 -22.40
N TYR A 299 -17.30 1.36 -21.74
CA TYR A 299 -16.20 2.04 -21.07
C TYR A 299 -15.10 2.47 -22.05
N GLU A 300 -14.85 1.74 -23.13
CA GLU A 300 -13.94 2.23 -24.19
C GLU A 300 -14.49 3.49 -24.87
N GLU A 301 -15.80 3.58 -25.12
CA GLU A 301 -16.44 4.81 -25.62
C GLU A 301 -16.25 5.98 -24.65
N ARG A 302 -16.48 5.76 -23.35
CA ARG A 302 -16.24 6.78 -22.33
C ARG A 302 -14.76 7.19 -22.26
N PHE A 303 -13.83 6.23 -22.34
CA PHE A 303 -12.40 6.53 -22.34
C PHE A 303 -11.98 7.37 -23.55
N ARG A 304 -12.59 7.15 -24.73
CA ARG A 304 -12.38 8.01 -25.90
C ARG A 304 -12.94 9.41 -25.67
N ALA A 305 -14.15 9.51 -25.13
CA ALA A 305 -14.77 10.80 -24.80
C ALA A 305 -13.95 11.60 -23.77
N ASP A 306 -13.33 10.92 -22.80
CA ASP A 306 -12.45 11.52 -21.79
C ASP A 306 -11.00 11.73 -22.26
N GLY A 307 -10.68 11.37 -23.51
CA GLY A 307 -9.38 11.56 -24.15
C GLY A 307 -8.26 10.65 -23.66
N VAL A 308 -8.58 9.60 -22.89
CA VAL A 308 -7.57 8.66 -22.35
C VAL A 308 -7.36 7.43 -23.24
N LEU A 309 -8.27 7.17 -24.18
CA LEU A 309 -8.13 6.16 -25.22
C LEU A 309 -8.15 6.84 -26.60
N ALA A 310 -7.20 6.48 -27.47
CA ALA A 310 -7.17 6.99 -28.83
C ALA A 310 -8.44 6.60 -29.63
N PRO A 311 -8.82 7.35 -30.69
CA PRO A 311 -10.03 7.06 -31.47
C PRO A 311 -10.11 5.60 -31.97
N ASP A 312 -8.99 5.06 -32.45
CA ASP A 312 -8.81 3.67 -32.90
C ASP A 312 -8.23 2.75 -31.82
N GLY A 313 -7.95 3.30 -30.64
CA GLY A 313 -7.41 2.59 -29.50
C GLY A 313 -8.42 1.59 -28.91
N ARG A 314 -7.89 0.51 -28.32
CA ARG A 314 -8.67 -0.52 -27.63
C ARG A 314 -7.85 -1.21 -26.54
N VAL A 315 -8.54 -1.87 -25.60
CA VAL A 315 -7.93 -2.67 -24.52
C VAL A 315 -8.01 -4.15 -24.83
N ASP A 316 -6.88 -4.80 -25.08
CA ASP A 316 -6.86 -6.18 -25.60
C ASP A 316 -6.73 -7.27 -24.51
N THR A 317 -6.49 -6.90 -23.26
CA THR A 317 -6.41 -7.82 -22.11
C THR A 317 -6.69 -7.09 -20.79
N LEU A 318 -7.24 -7.81 -19.81
CA LEU A 318 -7.49 -7.33 -18.45
C LEU A 318 -6.42 -7.77 -17.43
N ALA A 319 -5.36 -8.44 -17.89
CA ALA A 319 -4.29 -8.99 -17.07
C ALA A 319 -3.61 -7.98 -16.11
N ALA A 320 -3.61 -6.69 -16.44
CA ALA A 320 -3.03 -5.65 -15.59
C ALA A 320 -3.66 -5.61 -14.20
N PHE A 321 -4.96 -5.91 -14.07
CA PHE A 321 -5.62 -5.90 -12.77
C PHE A 321 -5.09 -6.98 -11.85
N ASP A 322 -4.96 -8.21 -12.35
CA ASP A 322 -4.34 -9.33 -11.65
C ASP A 322 -2.88 -9.02 -11.27
N LEU A 323 -2.08 -8.55 -12.23
CA LEU A 323 -0.65 -8.27 -12.02
C LEU A 323 -0.41 -7.12 -11.04
N GLY A 324 -1.17 -6.03 -11.16
CA GLY A 324 -1.08 -4.91 -10.22
C GLY A 324 -1.55 -5.29 -8.82
N ARG A 325 -2.64 -6.09 -8.71
CA ARG A 325 -3.10 -6.64 -7.42
C ARG A 325 -2.08 -7.61 -6.83
N ALA A 326 -1.43 -8.43 -7.65
CA ALA A 326 -0.40 -9.36 -7.20
C ALA A 326 0.76 -8.66 -6.50
N VAL A 327 1.25 -7.53 -7.05
CA VAL A 327 2.29 -6.74 -6.39
C VAL A 327 1.84 -6.25 -5.02
N ASN A 328 0.57 -5.82 -4.90
CA ASN A 328 0.03 -5.39 -3.61
C ASN A 328 -0.18 -6.56 -2.64
N VAL A 329 -0.55 -7.76 -3.12
CA VAL A 329 -0.63 -8.99 -2.31
C VAL A 329 0.75 -9.41 -1.80
N VAL A 330 1.81 -9.29 -2.62
CA VAL A 330 3.20 -9.52 -2.19
C VAL A 330 3.57 -8.56 -1.05
N ARG A 331 3.26 -7.26 -1.22
CA ARG A 331 3.54 -6.23 -0.19
C ARG A 331 2.74 -6.45 1.09
N LEU A 332 1.47 -6.81 0.98
CA LEU A 332 0.61 -7.19 2.11
C LEU A 332 1.18 -8.41 2.84
N ALA A 333 1.58 -9.46 2.11
CA ALA A 333 2.15 -10.68 2.69
C ALA A 333 3.48 -10.42 3.41
N LEU A 334 4.32 -9.53 2.87
CA LEU A 334 5.53 -9.07 3.53
C LEU A 334 5.21 -8.30 4.83
N GLY A 335 4.25 -7.37 4.76
CA GLY A 335 3.72 -6.63 5.92
C GLY A 335 3.17 -7.56 7.00
N ALA A 336 2.44 -8.61 6.62
CA ALA A 336 1.86 -9.63 7.49
C ALA A 336 2.84 -10.72 7.97
N ARG A 337 4.12 -10.66 7.55
CA ARG A 337 5.16 -11.65 7.90
C ARG A 337 4.86 -13.07 7.37
N TYR A 338 4.17 -13.19 6.24
CA TYR A 338 3.94 -14.47 5.54
C TYR A 338 5.07 -14.82 4.55
N GLY A 339 6.03 -13.92 4.37
CA GLY A 339 7.28 -14.14 3.64
C GLY A 339 8.37 -13.18 4.08
N ASP A 340 9.52 -13.26 3.42
CA ASP A 340 10.68 -12.41 3.69
C ASP A 340 10.96 -11.44 2.52
N PRO A 341 11.80 -10.40 2.75
CA PRO A 341 12.08 -9.38 1.74
C PRO A 341 12.67 -9.92 0.43
N ARG A 342 13.52 -10.95 0.49
CA ARG A 342 14.21 -11.49 -0.69
C ARG A 342 13.22 -12.20 -1.60
N GLU A 343 12.33 -13.01 -1.04
CA GLU A 343 11.26 -13.66 -1.80
C GLU A 343 10.30 -12.64 -2.41
N ALA A 344 9.90 -11.62 -1.64
CA ALA A 344 9.03 -10.55 -2.12
C ALA A 344 9.64 -9.81 -3.31
N GLU A 345 10.95 -9.53 -3.27
CA GLU A 345 11.68 -8.93 -4.39
C GLU A 345 11.62 -9.82 -5.64
N GLN A 346 11.90 -11.11 -5.50
CA GLN A 346 11.86 -12.08 -6.61
C GLN A 346 10.45 -12.20 -7.22
N ASP A 347 9.42 -12.22 -6.39
CA ASP A 347 8.02 -12.26 -6.85
C ASP A 347 7.68 -10.99 -7.65
N VAL A 348 8.09 -9.81 -7.18
CA VAL A 348 7.87 -8.53 -7.89
C VAL A 348 8.62 -8.48 -9.22
N LEU A 349 9.86 -8.97 -9.27
CA LEU A 349 10.62 -9.05 -10.51
C LEU A 349 9.93 -9.95 -11.54
N ARG A 350 9.39 -11.09 -11.10
CA ARG A 350 8.64 -12.01 -11.97
C ARG A 350 7.35 -11.37 -12.49
N LEU A 351 6.64 -10.60 -11.65
CA LEU A 351 5.45 -9.86 -12.06
C LEU A 351 5.77 -8.78 -13.10
N GLY A 352 6.89 -8.09 -12.94
CA GLY A 352 7.43 -7.14 -13.93
C GLY A 352 7.59 -7.78 -15.32
N GLU A 353 8.19 -8.97 -15.36
CA GLU A 353 8.39 -9.71 -16.61
C GLU A 353 7.08 -10.17 -17.25
N LEU A 354 6.11 -10.64 -16.45
CA LEU A 354 4.78 -11.00 -16.96
C LEU A 354 4.05 -9.79 -17.55
N ALA A 355 4.14 -8.64 -16.88
CA ALA A 355 3.51 -7.40 -17.36
C ALA A 355 4.09 -6.94 -18.70
N ARG A 356 5.43 -6.94 -18.84
CA ARG A 356 6.10 -6.57 -20.09
C ARG A 356 5.70 -7.43 -21.29
N ARG A 357 5.34 -8.70 -21.06
CA ARG A 357 4.84 -9.60 -22.12
C ARG A 357 3.37 -9.34 -22.47
N ALA A 358 2.58 -8.90 -21.50
CA ALA A 358 1.14 -8.69 -21.66
C ALA A 358 0.79 -7.31 -22.23
N TYR A 359 1.63 -6.29 -22.02
CA TYR A 359 1.36 -4.92 -22.42
C TYR A 359 2.55 -4.29 -23.17
N PRO A 360 2.29 -3.35 -24.10
CA PRO A 360 3.34 -2.65 -24.84
C PRO A 360 3.84 -1.36 -24.17
N SER A 361 3.12 -0.83 -23.17
CA SER A 361 3.44 0.44 -22.52
C SER A 361 2.74 0.61 -21.17
N TRP A 362 3.20 1.57 -20.38
CA TRP A 362 2.54 1.98 -19.13
C TRP A 362 1.11 2.48 -19.36
N ALA A 363 0.86 3.24 -20.42
CA ALA A 363 -0.47 3.73 -20.75
C ALA A 363 -1.44 2.57 -21.03
N ALA A 364 -0.99 1.57 -21.81
CA ALA A 364 -1.77 0.37 -22.09
C ALA A 364 -2.03 -0.47 -20.83
N PHE A 365 -1.01 -0.63 -19.98
CA PHE A 365 -1.15 -1.31 -18.68
C PHE A 365 -2.19 -0.61 -17.79
N SER A 366 -2.11 0.73 -17.71
CA SER A 366 -3.04 1.53 -16.90
C SER A 366 -4.48 1.44 -17.40
N LEU A 367 -4.70 1.51 -18.72
CA LEU A 367 -6.02 1.35 -19.33
C LEU A 367 -6.58 -0.07 -19.11
N GLY A 368 -5.74 -1.10 -19.20
CA GLY A 368 -6.11 -2.47 -18.86
C GLY A 368 -6.56 -2.62 -17.42
N TYR A 369 -5.83 -2.01 -16.48
CA TYR A 369 -6.18 -2.00 -15.06
C TYR A 369 -7.51 -1.27 -14.82
N LEU A 370 -7.68 -0.12 -15.46
CA LEU A 370 -8.85 0.74 -15.38
C LEU A 370 -10.12 0.00 -15.86
N LEU A 371 -10.06 -0.57 -17.06
CA LEU A 371 -11.17 -1.31 -17.64
C LEU A 371 -11.54 -2.53 -16.80
N ALA A 372 -10.53 -3.29 -16.38
CA ALA A 372 -10.74 -4.48 -15.57
C ALA A 372 -11.46 -4.17 -14.26
N ARG A 373 -11.10 -3.07 -13.57
CA ARG A 373 -11.80 -2.65 -12.36
C ARG A 373 -13.29 -2.38 -12.60
N LEU A 374 -13.64 -1.82 -13.75
CA LEU A 374 -15.01 -1.46 -14.11
C LEU A 374 -15.83 -2.62 -14.66
N VAL A 375 -15.16 -3.61 -15.28
CA VAL A 375 -15.80 -4.83 -15.78
C VAL A 375 -15.99 -5.85 -14.66
N HIS A 376 -15.00 -5.99 -13.76
CA HIS A 376 -14.95 -7.02 -12.71
C HIS A 376 -15.64 -6.62 -11.40
N CYS A 377 -15.49 -5.38 -10.93
CA CYS A 377 -16.08 -4.95 -9.67
C CYS A 377 -17.41 -4.26 -9.95
N ASP A 378 -18.54 -4.94 -9.73
CA ASP A 378 -19.86 -4.31 -9.84
C ASP A 378 -20.48 -4.10 -8.46
N ASP A 379 -20.74 -2.83 -8.17
CA ASP A 379 -21.85 -2.39 -7.35
C ASP A 379 -22.48 -1.25 -8.16
N ALA A 380 -23.71 -1.44 -8.61
CA ALA A 380 -24.34 -0.58 -9.62
C ALA A 380 -24.48 0.88 -9.16
N ASP A 381 -24.61 1.11 -7.85
CA ASP A 381 -24.62 2.44 -7.23
C ASP A 381 -23.21 3.04 -7.05
N ALA A 382 -22.17 2.18 -7.06
CA ALA A 382 -20.77 2.58 -7.00
C ALA A 382 -20.15 2.86 -8.38
N GLY A 383 -20.79 2.47 -9.48
CA GLY A 383 -20.20 2.48 -10.83
C GLY A 383 -19.63 3.83 -11.27
N GLU A 384 -20.37 4.93 -11.06
CA GLU A 384 -19.88 6.27 -11.47
C GLU A 384 -18.77 6.80 -10.57
N ARG A 385 -18.84 6.51 -9.26
CA ARG A 385 -17.74 6.85 -8.35
C ARG A 385 -16.49 6.04 -8.69
N ALA A 386 -16.64 4.74 -8.90
CA ALA A 386 -15.57 3.86 -9.30
C ALA A 386 -14.95 4.30 -10.63
N TYR A 387 -15.75 4.73 -11.60
CA TYR A 387 -15.26 5.31 -12.85
C TYR A 387 -14.40 6.55 -12.59
N ARG A 388 -14.94 7.56 -11.89
CA ARG A 388 -14.22 8.81 -11.61
C ARG A 388 -12.94 8.58 -10.82
N ASP A 389 -12.98 7.74 -9.79
CA ASP A 389 -11.81 7.43 -8.96
C ASP A 389 -10.74 6.71 -9.78
N SER A 390 -11.15 5.78 -10.64
CA SER A 390 -10.21 5.01 -11.46
C SER A 390 -9.60 5.91 -12.56
N LEU A 391 -10.41 6.76 -13.21
CA LEU A 391 -9.94 7.74 -14.19
C LEU A 391 -8.97 8.74 -13.56
N ALA A 392 -9.26 9.23 -12.35
CA ALA A 392 -8.35 10.10 -11.60
C ALA A 392 -7.01 9.41 -11.32
N GLN A 393 -7.03 8.13 -10.92
CA GLN A 393 -5.80 7.35 -10.72
C GLN A 393 -5.01 7.15 -12.01
N HIS A 394 -5.70 6.87 -13.12
CA HIS A 394 -5.07 6.77 -14.44
C HIS A 394 -4.34 8.07 -14.77
N ARG A 395 -5.01 9.22 -14.66
CA ARG A 395 -4.42 10.53 -14.95
C ARG A 395 -3.24 10.85 -14.03
N VAL A 396 -3.38 10.62 -12.72
CA VAL A 396 -2.24 10.79 -11.78
C VAL A 396 -1.04 9.96 -12.23
N LEU A 397 -1.26 8.72 -12.68
CA LEU A 397 -0.16 7.87 -13.12
C LEU A 397 0.37 8.25 -14.51
N THR A 398 -0.44 8.62 -15.48
CA THR A 398 0.04 8.89 -16.84
C THR A 398 0.49 10.35 -17.07
N GLU A 399 0.00 11.29 -16.28
CA GLU A 399 0.19 12.73 -16.48
C GLU A 399 1.09 13.38 -15.42
N ASP A 400 1.09 12.93 -14.17
CA ASP A 400 1.92 13.55 -13.11
C ASP A 400 3.42 13.40 -13.46
N PRO A 401 4.19 14.50 -13.58
CA PRO A 401 5.61 14.46 -13.93
C PRO A 401 6.48 13.61 -12.99
N ALA A 402 6.08 13.40 -11.74
CA ALA A 402 6.78 12.57 -10.76
C ALA A 402 6.36 11.08 -10.80
N SER A 403 5.40 10.72 -11.66
CA SER A 403 4.86 9.36 -11.74
C SER A 403 5.90 8.33 -12.21
N PRO A 404 5.89 7.11 -11.66
CA PRO A 404 6.70 6.02 -12.20
C PRO A 404 6.40 5.73 -13.68
N PHE A 405 5.17 5.91 -14.15
CA PHE A 405 4.82 5.57 -15.54
C PHE A 405 5.43 6.54 -16.56
N ARG A 406 5.90 7.71 -16.10
CA ARG A 406 6.62 8.69 -16.92
C ARG A 406 8.15 8.60 -16.77
N ASN A 407 8.62 8.12 -15.62
CA ASN A 407 10.04 8.15 -15.25
C ASN A 407 10.73 6.79 -15.32
N ILE A 408 9.98 5.69 -15.44
CA ILE A 408 10.51 4.34 -15.59
C ILE A 408 10.19 3.87 -17.01
N PRO A 409 11.20 3.46 -17.80
CA PRO A 409 10.94 2.94 -19.13
C PRO A 409 10.13 1.63 -19.04
N TRP A 410 9.27 1.41 -20.04
CA TRP A 410 8.56 0.15 -20.17
C TRP A 410 9.51 -0.99 -20.58
N SER A 411 10.40 -0.71 -21.53
CA SER A 411 11.41 -1.62 -22.08
C SER A 411 12.82 -1.14 -21.78
#